data_AF-L2GV50-F1
#
_entry.id   AF-L2GV50-F1
#
_cell.length_a   1.000
_cell.length_b   1.000
_cell.length_c   1.000
_cell.angle_alpha   90.00
_cell.angle_beta   90.00
_cell.angle_gamma   90.00
#
_symmetry.space_group_name_H-M   'P 1'
#
loop_
_entity.id
_entity.type
_entity.pdbx_description
1 polymer ?
#
loop_
_entity_poly.entity_id
_entity_poly.type
_entity_poly.pdbx_seq_one_letter_code
_entity_poly.pdbx_strand_id
1 'polypeptide(L)'
;MPKKSKEAQPKSKKDVKSTKEMKKELEEKAYGQKQSKTLRAQLKKLDLLEKLQKKEQQERQKEREAEQNMRPVKPVVQKPQEVVEQPVKSVMVCRYLVDALHNKSYFQGWTCPERCGDVHVIEERQNIEEFLEMQRASVASDKLLSKEEYDRFVDRREREEMMFERKKERIKSGYEMFKDDPMMFENVNGLV
;
A
#
# COMPACT_ATOMS: atom_id res chain seq x y z
N MET A 1 -22.39 -69.06 -6.59
CA MET A 1 -22.46 -67.81 -5.79
C MET A 1 -21.09 -67.43 -5.27
N PRO A 2 -20.48 -66.33 -5.73
CA PRO A 2 -19.39 -65.66 -5.01
C PRO A 2 -19.94 -64.42 -4.27
N LYS A 3 -19.71 -64.35 -2.96
CA LYS A 3 -20.08 -63.23 -2.08
C LYS A 3 -19.09 -62.08 -2.30
N LYS A 4 -19.60 -60.92 -2.72
CA LYS A 4 -18.86 -59.65 -2.81
C LYS A 4 -18.40 -59.20 -1.42
N SER A 5 -17.10 -59.10 -1.22
CA SER A 5 -16.47 -58.34 -0.14
C SER A 5 -16.69 -56.84 -0.39
N LYS A 6 -17.48 -56.19 0.48
CA LYS A 6 -17.58 -54.72 0.54
C LYS A 6 -16.38 -54.20 1.33
N GLU A 7 -15.51 -53.44 0.66
CA GLU A 7 -14.49 -52.62 1.29
C GLU A 7 -15.13 -51.54 2.17
N ALA A 8 -14.66 -51.46 3.42
CA ALA A 8 -14.99 -50.42 4.36
C ALA A 8 -14.28 -49.12 3.97
N GLN A 9 -15.05 -48.05 3.78
CA GLN A 9 -14.53 -46.69 3.60
C GLN A 9 -13.72 -46.24 4.81
N PRO A 10 -12.57 -45.56 4.64
CA PRO A 10 -11.83 -44.98 5.74
C PRO A 10 -12.59 -43.78 6.33
N LYS A 11 -12.76 -43.82 7.64
CA LYS A 11 -13.42 -42.82 8.48
C LYS A 11 -12.87 -41.41 8.22
N SER A 12 -13.80 -40.47 8.10
CA SER A 12 -13.59 -39.05 7.88
C SER A 12 -12.49 -38.47 8.77
N LYS A 13 -11.56 -37.76 8.14
CA LYS A 13 -10.65 -36.83 8.79
C LYS A 13 -11.51 -35.79 9.49
N LYS A 14 -11.53 -35.79 10.83
CA LYS A 14 -12.06 -34.66 11.60
C LYS A 14 -11.22 -33.44 11.22
N ASP A 15 -11.88 -32.44 10.66
CA ASP A 15 -11.29 -31.12 10.41
C ASP A 15 -10.63 -30.63 11.71
N VAL A 16 -9.31 -30.52 11.68
CA VAL A 16 -8.54 -29.90 12.74
C VAL A 16 -8.87 -28.42 12.64
N LYS A 17 -9.93 -28.00 13.34
CA LYS A 17 -10.33 -26.59 13.45
C LYS A 17 -9.11 -25.74 13.80
N SER A 18 -8.94 -24.65 13.08
CA SER A 18 -7.81 -23.74 13.29
C SER A 18 -7.88 -23.18 14.73
N THR A 19 -6.72 -22.96 15.35
CA THR A 19 -6.60 -22.37 16.70
C THR A 19 -7.41 -21.07 16.85
N LYS A 20 -7.52 -20.32 15.74
CA LYS A 20 -8.34 -19.11 15.60
C LYS A 20 -9.84 -19.36 15.67
N GLU A 21 -10.32 -20.45 15.05
CA GLU A 21 -11.73 -20.84 15.10
C GLU A 21 -12.10 -21.38 16.48
N MET A 22 -11.19 -22.12 17.12
CA MET A 22 -11.40 -22.64 18.47
C MET A 22 -11.44 -21.52 19.53
N LYS A 23 -10.63 -20.46 19.36
CA LYS A 23 -10.67 -19.25 20.20
C LYS A 23 -11.99 -18.50 20.05
N LYS A 24 -12.43 -18.27 18.80
CA LYS A 24 -13.69 -17.59 18.50
C LYS A 24 -14.90 -18.34 19.07
N GLU A 25 -14.93 -19.66 18.94
CA GLU A 25 -16.01 -20.50 19.48
C GLU A 25 -16.05 -20.46 21.02
N LEU A 26 -14.90 -20.40 21.69
CA LEU A 26 -14.82 -20.27 23.15
C LEU A 26 -15.20 -18.88 23.66
N GLU A 27 -14.86 -17.82 22.92
CA GLU A 27 -15.27 -16.45 23.24
C GLU A 27 -16.78 -16.24 23.05
N GLU A 28 -17.35 -16.78 21.98
CA GLU A 28 -18.78 -16.69 21.66
C GLU A 28 -19.62 -17.49 22.67
N LYS A 29 -19.17 -18.68 23.06
CA LYS A 29 -19.82 -19.50 24.11
C LYS A 29 -19.78 -18.87 25.50
N ALA A 30 -18.83 -17.97 25.74
CA ALA A 30 -18.63 -17.34 27.04
C ALA A 30 -19.08 -15.86 27.05
N TYR A 31 -19.71 -15.39 25.96
CA TYR A 31 -20.31 -14.08 25.85
C TYR A 31 -21.57 -14.00 26.73
N GLY A 32 -21.62 -13.02 27.64
CA GLY A 32 -22.75 -12.83 28.56
C GLY A 32 -22.71 -13.67 29.86
N GLN A 33 -21.75 -14.57 30.05
CA GLN A 33 -21.53 -15.30 31.32
C GLN A 33 -20.29 -14.81 32.08
N LYS A 34 -20.34 -14.86 33.42
CA LYS A 34 -19.15 -14.62 34.26
C LYS A 34 -18.11 -15.71 33.98
N GLN A 35 -17.07 -15.32 33.25
CA GLN A 35 -15.97 -16.17 32.79
C GLN A 35 -15.30 -16.91 33.96
N SER A 36 -15.30 -18.24 33.91
CA SER A 36 -14.58 -19.06 34.90
C SER A 36 -13.06 -18.87 34.77
N LYS A 37 -12.32 -19.03 35.88
CA LYS A 37 -10.86 -18.91 35.90
C LYS A 37 -10.19 -19.88 34.91
N THR A 38 -10.80 -21.03 34.66
CA THR A 38 -10.32 -22.05 33.72
C THR A 38 -10.46 -21.62 32.26
N LEU A 39 -11.58 -20.98 31.88
CA LEU A 39 -11.81 -20.50 30.51
C LEU A 39 -10.85 -19.34 30.16
N ARG A 40 -10.60 -18.44 31.11
CA ARG A 40 -9.57 -17.39 30.97
C ARG A 40 -8.16 -17.94 30.77
N ALA A 41 -7.81 -19.02 31.47
CA ALA A 41 -6.50 -19.67 31.31
C ALA A 41 -6.36 -20.34 29.93
N GLN A 42 -7.43 -20.95 29.41
CA GLN A 42 -7.45 -21.54 28.08
C GLN A 42 -7.32 -20.48 26.97
N LEU A 43 -8.05 -19.36 27.07
CA LEU A 43 -7.94 -18.25 26.12
C LEU A 43 -6.53 -17.64 26.11
N LYS A 44 -5.88 -17.47 27.28
CA LYS A 44 -4.49 -17.01 27.35
C LYS A 44 -3.50 -17.97 26.69
N LYS A 45 -3.70 -19.29 26.81
CA LYS A 45 -2.86 -20.28 26.12
C LYS A 45 -3.02 -20.21 24.60
N LEU A 46 -4.25 -20.04 24.12
CA LEU A 46 -4.52 -19.88 22.68
C LEU A 46 -3.91 -18.58 22.13
N ASP A 47 -3.98 -17.48 22.89
CA ASP A 47 -3.38 -16.20 22.52
C ASP A 47 -1.85 -16.26 22.43
N LEU A 48 -1.21 -17.02 23.33
CA LEU A 48 0.24 -17.25 23.29
C LEU A 48 0.65 -18.08 22.05
N LEU A 49 -0.11 -19.14 21.75
CA LEU A 49 0.14 -19.98 20.57
C LEU A 49 -0.03 -19.20 19.27
N GLU A 50 -1.04 -18.33 19.18
CA GLU A 50 -1.27 -17.46 18.02
C GLU A 50 -0.10 -16.47 17.82
N LYS A 51 0.42 -15.88 18.91
CA LYS A 51 1.59 -14.99 18.86
C LYS A 51 2.85 -15.72 18.39
N LEU A 52 3.08 -16.94 18.86
CA LEU A 52 4.23 -17.75 18.44
C LEU A 52 4.14 -18.13 16.97
N GLN A 53 2.96 -18.57 16.50
CA GLN A 53 2.74 -18.89 15.09
C GLN A 53 2.94 -17.67 14.18
N LYS A 54 2.47 -16.48 14.60
CA LYS A 54 2.67 -15.24 13.84
C LYS A 54 4.16 -14.86 13.77
N LYS A 55 4.89 -15.02 14.87
CA LYS A 55 6.34 -14.76 14.92
C LYS A 55 7.12 -15.73 14.01
N GLU A 56 6.78 -17.01 14.04
CA GLU A 56 7.40 -18.03 13.18
C GLU A 56 7.13 -17.79 11.69
N GLN A 57 5.90 -17.39 11.33
CA GLN A 57 5.57 -17.03 9.94
C GLN A 57 6.34 -15.79 9.47
N GLN A 58 6.50 -14.79 10.33
CA GLN A 58 7.26 -13.58 10.03
C GLN A 58 8.76 -13.87 9.84
N GLU A 59 9.32 -14.79 10.63
CA GLU A 59 10.71 -15.22 10.52
C GLU A 59 10.93 -16.03 9.23
N ARG A 60 10.03 -16.97 8.90
CA ARG A 60 10.06 -17.70 7.62
C ARG A 60 9.92 -16.79 6.40
N GLN A 61 9.16 -15.70 6.50
CA GLN A 61 9.06 -14.69 5.42
C GLN A 61 10.37 -13.93 5.26
N LYS A 62 10.99 -13.48 6.37
CA LYS A 62 12.29 -12.81 6.34
C LYS A 62 13.40 -13.71 5.79
N GLU A 63 13.41 -14.99 6.13
CA GLU A 63 14.36 -15.96 5.59
C GLU A 63 14.20 -16.13 4.07
N ARG A 64 12.95 -16.24 3.58
CA ARG A 64 12.66 -16.32 2.13
C ARG A 64 13.09 -15.07 1.37
N GLU A 65 12.88 -13.89 1.95
CA GLU A 65 13.32 -12.61 1.36
C GLU A 65 14.84 -12.49 1.35
N ALA A 66 15.53 -12.96 2.40
CA ALA A 66 16.99 -12.99 2.46
C ALA A 66 17.60 -13.98 1.45
N GLU A 67 17.01 -15.16 1.29
CA GLU A 67 17.44 -16.16 0.29
C GLU A 67 17.20 -15.69 -1.15
N GLN A 68 16.13 -14.92 -1.39
CA GLN A 68 15.83 -14.38 -2.72
C GLN A 68 16.83 -13.27 -3.13
N ASN A 69 17.44 -12.59 -2.15
CA ASN A 69 18.39 -11.51 -2.38
C ASN A 69 19.86 -11.99 -2.55
N MET A 70 20.13 -13.29 -2.41
CA MET A 70 21.49 -13.88 -2.44
C MET A 70 21.73 -14.83 -3.63
N ARG A 71 20.93 -14.76 -4.70
CA ARG A 71 21.17 -15.59 -5.90
C ARG A 71 22.18 -14.92 -6.84
N PRO A 72 23.23 -15.65 -7.29
CA PRO A 72 24.18 -15.15 -8.29
C PRO A 72 23.50 -14.91 -9.64
N VAL A 73 23.87 -13.81 -10.29
CA VAL A 73 23.43 -13.37 -11.61
C VAL A 73 23.64 -14.48 -12.65
N LYS A 74 22.57 -14.94 -13.28
CA LYS A 74 22.63 -15.78 -14.49
C LYS A 74 22.90 -14.91 -15.74
N PRO A 75 23.63 -15.44 -16.74
CA PRO A 75 24.05 -14.67 -17.91
C PRO A 75 22.86 -14.28 -18.79
N VAL A 76 23.03 -13.12 -19.41
CA VAL A 76 22.11 -12.39 -20.27
C VAL A 76 21.49 -13.29 -21.34
N VAL A 77 20.20 -13.57 -21.20
CA VAL A 77 19.34 -13.99 -22.32
C VAL A 77 18.62 -12.74 -22.81
N GLN A 78 18.82 -12.44 -24.08
CA GLN A 78 18.28 -11.28 -24.79
C GLN A 78 16.75 -11.22 -24.60
N LYS A 79 16.30 -10.15 -23.95
CA LYS A 79 14.89 -9.77 -23.86
C LYS A 79 14.50 -9.14 -25.22
N PRO A 80 13.34 -9.49 -25.80
CA PRO A 80 12.82 -8.78 -26.97
C PRO A 80 12.68 -7.29 -26.65
N GLN A 81 12.99 -6.48 -27.66
CA GLN A 81 13.11 -5.03 -27.66
C GLN A 81 12.22 -4.31 -26.63
N GLU A 82 12.87 -3.50 -25.81
CA GLU A 82 12.24 -2.42 -25.07
C GLU A 82 11.44 -1.55 -26.05
N VAL A 83 10.12 -1.64 -25.96
CA VAL A 83 9.27 -0.52 -26.36
C VAL A 83 9.67 0.60 -25.42
N VAL A 84 10.35 1.60 -25.98
CA VAL A 84 10.68 2.86 -25.32
C VAL A 84 9.43 3.33 -24.58
N GLU A 85 9.44 3.23 -23.25
CA GLU A 85 8.42 3.84 -22.41
C GLU A 85 8.45 5.34 -22.69
N GLN A 86 7.52 5.79 -23.54
CA GLN A 86 7.22 7.21 -23.60
C GLN A 86 6.85 7.65 -22.18
N PRO A 87 7.30 8.83 -21.72
CA PRO A 87 6.90 9.33 -20.42
C PRO A 87 5.39 9.33 -20.37
N VAL A 88 4.82 8.52 -19.47
CA VAL A 88 3.38 8.39 -19.29
C VAL A 88 2.89 9.78 -18.93
N LYS A 89 2.22 10.45 -19.87
CA LYS A 89 1.56 11.74 -19.61
C LYS A 89 0.58 11.49 -18.47
N SER A 90 0.66 12.28 -17.40
CA SER A 90 -0.27 12.13 -16.29
C SER A 90 -1.67 12.46 -16.78
N VAL A 91 -2.64 11.66 -16.35
CA VAL A 91 -4.06 11.82 -16.68
C VAL A 91 -4.70 12.98 -15.88
N MET A 92 -3.90 13.64 -15.04
CA MET A 92 -4.33 14.75 -14.20
C MET A 92 -4.41 16.05 -15.01
N VAL A 93 -5.38 16.91 -14.67
CA VAL A 93 -5.45 18.28 -15.19
C VAL A 93 -4.38 19.12 -14.49
N CYS A 94 -3.63 19.90 -15.26
CA CYS A 94 -2.62 20.79 -14.72
C CYS A 94 -3.22 21.79 -13.73
N ARG A 95 -2.62 21.90 -12.54
CA ARG A 95 -3.05 22.87 -11.52
C ARG A 95 -3.05 24.31 -12.06
N TYR A 96 -2.01 24.70 -12.79
CA TYR A 96 -1.89 26.04 -13.35
C TYR A 96 -2.95 26.32 -14.42
N LEU A 97 -3.44 25.28 -15.10
CA LEU A 97 -4.55 25.42 -16.05
C LEU A 97 -5.85 25.74 -15.31
N VAL A 98 -6.13 25.02 -14.22
CA VAL A 98 -7.29 25.27 -13.36
C VAL A 98 -7.25 26.71 -12.82
N ASP A 99 -6.10 27.12 -12.29
CA ASP A 99 -5.90 28.48 -11.78
C ASP A 99 -6.08 29.53 -12.89
N ALA A 100 -5.59 29.26 -14.10
CA ALA A 100 -5.74 30.18 -15.23
C ALA A 100 -7.20 30.33 -15.68
N LEU A 101 -7.95 29.23 -15.74
CA LEU A 101 -9.36 29.21 -16.10
C LEU A 101 -10.21 29.92 -15.03
N HIS A 102 -9.96 29.67 -13.75
CA HIS A 102 -10.65 30.34 -12.64
C HIS A 102 -10.38 31.85 -12.64
N ASN A 103 -9.15 32.26 -12.91
CA ASN A 103 -8.75 33.66 -12.94
C ASN A 103 -9.03 34.36 -14.28
N LYS A 104 -9.69 33.69 -15.25
CA LYS A 104 -9.94 34.20 -16.62
C LYS A 104 -8.67 34.69 -17.33
N SER A 105 -7.53 34.10 -16.99
CA SER A 105 -6.22 34.41 -17.56
C SER A 105 -5.77 33.37 -18.59
N TYR A 106 -6.65 32.44 -18.96
CA TYR A 106 -6.42 31.48 -20.03
C TYR A 106 -6.64 32.13 -21.40
N PHE A 107 -5.64 32.03 -22.28
CA PHE A 107 -5.65 32.55 -23.65
C PHE A 107 -5.13 31.49 -24.62
N GLN A 108 -5.35 31.69 -25.94
CA GLN A 108 -5.03 30.73 -27.01
C GLN A 108 -3.53 30.39 -27.17
N GLY A 109 -2.66 30.95 -26.35
CA GLY A 109 -1.22 30.67 -26.25
C GLY A 109 -0.75 30.46 -24.82
N TRP A 110 -1.65 30.09 -23.91
CA TRP A 110 -1.31 29.83 -22.53
C TRP A 110 -0.36 28.63 -22.45
N THR A 111 0.74 28.80 -21.73
CA THR A 111 1.75 27.76 -21.50
C THR A 111 1.94 27.56 -20.01
N CYS A 112 2.12 26.30 -19.61
CA CYS A 112 2.40 26.00 -18.22
C CYS A 112 3.75 26.58 -17.80
N PRO A 113 3.83 27.30 -16.66
CA PRO A 113 5.08 27.84 -16.16
C PRO A 113 6.08 26.75 -15.74
N GLU A 114 5.59 25.55 -15.43
CA GLU A 114 6.41 24.39 -15.10
C GLU A 114 6.34 23.34 -16.21
N ARG A 115 7.43 22.60 -16.42
CA ARG A 115 7.42 21.41 -17.30
C ARG A 115 6.69 20.26 -16.59
N CYS A 116 5.38 20.38 -16.38
CA CYS A 116 4.59 19.28 -15.83
C CYS A 116 4.08 18.36 -16.95
N GLY A 117 3.89 17.08 -16.62
CA GLY A 117 3.41 16.05 -17.54
C GLY A 117 1.89 16.00 -17.69
N ASP A 118 1.20 16.94 -17.04
CA ASP A 118 -0.26 16.99 -16.91
C ASP A 118 -0.95 17.50 -18.19
N VAL A 119 -2.27 17.37 -18.23
CA VAL A 119 -3.11 17.87 -19.32
C VAL A 119 -3.24 19.40 -19.23
N HIS A 120 -2.80 20.07 -20.30
CA HIS A 120 -2.77 21.53 -20.41
C HIS A 120 -3.82 22.12 -21.35
N VAL A 121 -4.57 21.26 -22.06
CA VAL A 121 -5.58 21.67 -23.02
C VAL A 121 -6.83 20.86 -22.73
N ILE A 122 -7.91 21.55 -22.37
CA ILE A 122 -9.26 20.99 -22.28
C ILE A 122 -9.97 21.48 -23.55
N GLU A 123 -10.54 20.56 -24.32
CA GLU A 123 -11.24 20.92 -25.55
C GLU A 123 -12.39 21.91 -25.23
N GLU A 124 -12.54 22.97 -26.03
CA GLU A 124 -13.48 24.09 -25.80
C GLU A 124 -14.95 23.68 -25.63
N ARG A 125 -15.30 22.42 -25.89
CA ARG A 125 -16.64 21.87 -25.75
C ARG A 125 -16.92 21.28 -24.37
N GLN A 126 -15.91 21.10 -23.53
CA GLN A 126 -16.03 20.45 -22.22
C GLN A 126 -15.71 21.43 -21.10
N ASN A 127 -16.56 21.46 -20.08
CA ASN A 127 -16.23 22.15 -18.84
C ASN A 127 -15.19 21.34 -18.04
N ILE A 128 -14.38 21.97 -17.19
CA ILE A 128 -13.34 21.27 -16.40
C ILE A 128 -13.98 20.16 -15.56
N GLU A 129 -15.12 20.45 -14.97
CA GLU A 129 -15.90 19.50 -14.17
C GLU A 129 -16.39 18.32 -15.00
N GLU A 130 -16.82 18.55 -16.25
CA GLU A 130 -17.26 17.51 -17.17
C GLU A 130 -16.09 16.62 -17.60
N PHE A 131 -14.92 17.23 -17.88
CA PHE A 131 -13.69 16.50 -18.16
C PHE A 131 -13.27 15.63 -16.96
N LEU A 132 -13.33 16.17 -15.74
CA LEU A 132 -12.99 15.43 -14.53
C LEU A 132 -13.97 14.28 -14.27
N GLU A 133 -15.26 14.46 -14.52
CA GLU A 133 -16.27 13.41 -14.36
C GLU A 133 -16.08 12.29 -15.40
N MET A 134 -15.73 12.65 -16.63
CA MET A 134 -15.37 11.68 -17.67
C MET A 134 -14.13 10.87 -17.32
N GLN A 135 -13.10 11.51 -16.76
CA GLN A 135 -11.90 10.82 -16.27
C GLN A 135 -12.20 9.92 -15.07
N ARG A 136 -13.12 10.33 -14.18
CA ARG A 136 -13.58 9.46 -13.09
C ARG A 136 -14.28 8.23 -13.63
N ALA A 137 -15.18 8.39 -14.60
CA ALA A 137 -15.88 7.29 -15.24
C ALA A 137 -14.93 6.35 -16.02
N SER A 138 -13.88 6.88 -16.64
CA SER A 138 -12.91 6.07 -17.39
C SER A 138 -11.98 5.27 -16.47
N VAL A 139 -11.66 5.78 -15.28
CA VAL A 139 -10.81 5.14 -14.27
C VAL A 139 -11.61 4.25 -13.32
N ALA A 140 -12.91 4.51 -13.15
CA ALA A 140 -13.81 3.68 -12.36
C ALA A 140 -13.99 2.31 -13.02
N SER A 141 -13.10 1.38 -12.72
CA SER A 141 -13.37 -0.03 -13.00
C SER A 141 -14.52 -0.49 -12.10
N ASP A 142 -15.55 -1.11 -12.66
CA ASP A 142 -16.66 -1.74 -11.92
C ASP A 142 -16.19 -2.76 -10.87
N LYS A 143 -14.93 -3.19 -10.94
CA LYS A 143 -14.31 -4.10 -9.99
C LYS A 143 -13.90 -3.36 -8.72
N LEU A 144 -14.72 -3.48 -7.68
CA LEU A 144 -14.34 -3.15 -6.31
C LEU A 144 -13.07 -3.92 -5.91
N LEU A 145 -12.16 -3.25 -5.20
CA LEU A 145 -10.98 -3.91 -4.64
C LEU A 145 -11.40 -5.07 -3.74
N SER A 146 -10.80 -6.24 -3.94
CA SER A 146 -10.93 -7.33 -2.98
C SER A 146 -10.29 -6.95 -1.66
N LYS A 147 -10.70 -7.61 -0.57
CA LYS A 147 -10.13 -7.37 0.76
C LYS A 147 -8.60 -7.51 0.77
N GLU A 148 -8.07 -8.50 0.08
CA GLU A 148 -6.62 -8.75 -0.02
C GLU A 148 -5.89 -7.69 -0.85
N GLU A 149 -6.53 -7.10 -1.85
CA GLU A 149 -5.99 -5.95 -2.60
C GLU A 149 -6.02 -4.68 -1.75
N TYR A 150 -7.09 -4.47 -0.98
CA TYR A 150 -7.23 -3.34 -0.07
C TYR A 150 -6.18 -3.39 1.04
N ASP A 151 -6.00 -4.54 1.70
CA ASP A 151 -4.98 -4.70 2.74
C ASP A 151 -3.58 -4.41 2.18
N ARG A 152 -3.27 -4.89 0.96
CA ARG A 152 -2.01 -4.55 0.26
C ARG A 152 -1.88 -3.06 -0.08
N PHE A 153 -2.97 -2.39 -0.38
CA PHE A 153 -2.99 -0.95 -0.63
C PHE A 153 -2.71 -0.18 0.66
N VAL A 154 -3.35 -0.55 1.77
CA VAL A 154 -3.13 0.05 3.10
C VAL A 154 -1.67 -0.12 3.52
N ASP A 155 -1.13 -1.34 3.43
CA ASP A 155 0.28 -1.62 3.77
C ASP A 155 1.29 -0.82 2.93
N ARG A 156 0.92 -0.48 1.69
CA ARG A 156 1.74 0.36 0.81
C ARG A 156 1.65 1.82 1.24
N ARG A 157 0.44 2.32 1.49
CA ARG A 157 0.19 3.69 1.92
C ARG A 157 0.89 4.02 3.24
N GLU A 158 0.82 3.12 4.23
CA GLU A 158 1.51 3.30 5.51
C GLU A 158 3.04 3.36 5.35
N ARG A 159 3.60 2.55 4.44
CA ARG A 159 5.04 2.59 4.12
C ARG A 159 5.45 3.90 3.44
N GLU A 160 4.65 4.38 2.50
CA GLU A 160 4.87 5.66 1.82
C GLU A 160 4.81 6.83 2.81
N GLU A 161 3.83 6.82 3.71
CA GLU A 161 3.66 7.83 4.76
C GLU A 161 4.84 7.82 5.75
N MET A 162 5.27 6.65 6.21
CA MET A 162 6.45 6.52 7.08
C MET A 162 7.72 7.06 6.40
N MET A 163 7.90 6.80 5.11
CA MET A 163 9.03 7.34 4.34
C MET A 163 8.93 8.85 4.15
N PHE A 164 7.73 9.38 3.93
CA PHE A 164 7.48 10.81 3.84
C PHE A 164 7.79 11.51 5.17
N GLU A 165 7.31 10.99 6.30
CA GLU A 165 7.54 11.59 7.62
C GLU A 165 9.05 11.59 7.93
N ARG A 166 9.75 10.49 7.64
CA ARG A 166 11.21 10.42 7.79
C ARG A 166 11.96 11.40 6.89
N LYS A 167 11.45 11.69 5.69
CA LYS A 167 12.04 12.69 4.78
C LYS A 167 11.75 14.10 5.28
N LYS A 168 10.55 14.35 5.79
CA LYS A 168 10.12 15.61 6.38
C LYS A 168 10.93 15.97 7.63
N GLU A 169 11.22 15.01 8.51
CA GLU A 169 12.12 15.20 9.65
C GLU A 169 13.54 15.63 9.25
N ARG A 170 14.00 15.24 8.06
CA ARG A 170 15.32 15.67 7.55
C ARG A 170 15.30 17.10 6.99
N ILE A 171 14.13 17.57 6.55
CA ILE A 171 13.93 18.92 6.04
C ILE A 171 13.63 19.80 7.25
N LYS A 172 14.69 20.24 7.91
CA LYS A 172 14.58 21.21 9.01
C LYS A 172 14.07 22.53 8.47
N SER A 173 13.16 23.18 9.20
CA SER A 173 12.80 24.57 8.92
C SER A 173 14.04 25.45 9.04
N GLY A 174 14.12 26.56 8.30
CA GLY A 174 15.21 27.53 8.45
C GLY A 174 15.36 28.02 9.90
N TYR A 175 14.27 28.07 10.66
CA TYR A 175 14.29 28.38 12.09
C TYR A 175 14.94 27.28 12.95
N GLU A 176 14.71 26.01 12.61
CA GLU A 176 15.33 24.87 13.31
C GLU A 176 16.82 24.77 12.96
N MET A 177 17.17 25.01 11.69
CA MET A 177 18.57 25.09 11.27
C MET A 177 19.31 26.22 11.99
N PHE A 178 18.70 27.40 12.13
CA PHE A 178 19.29 28.52 12.86
C PHE A 178 19.49 28.22 14.35
N LYS A 179 18.59 27.45 14.98
CA LYS A 179 18.77 27.01 16.37
C LYS A 179 19.94 26.04 16.53
N ASP A 180 20.08 25.11 15.59
CA ASP A 180 21.09 24.05 15.67
C ASP A 180 22.50 24.56 15.29
N ASP A 181 22.58 25.45 14.31
CA ASP A 181 23.83 26.07 13.87
C ASP A 181 23.61 27.53 13.44
N PRO A 182 23.65 28.48 14.40
CA PRO A 182 23.51 29.91 14.11
C PRO A 182 24.63 30.45 13.22
N MET A 183 25.83 29.86 13.26
CA MET A 183 27.00 30.32 12.50
C MET A 183 26.87 30.06 11.00
N MET A 184 26.06 29.08 10.59
CA MET A 184 25.71 28.86 9.19
C MET A 184 25.00 30.07 8.54
N PHE A 185 24.41 30.96 9.35
CA PHE A 185 23.67 32.15 8.91
C PHE A 185 24.42 33.46 9.17
N GLU A 186 25.62 33.39 9.75
CA GLU A 186 26.48 34.56 9.87
C GLU A 186 27.15 34.81 8.51
N ASN A 187 26.87 35.97 7.91
CA ASN A 187 27.55 36.38 6.68
C ASN A 187 29.05 36.44 6.97
N VAL A 188 29.82 35.61 6.25
CA VAL A 188 31.27 35.74 6.20
C VAL A 188 31.57 37.14 5.67
N ASN A 189 31.93 38.05 6.57
CA ASN A 189 32.38 39.40 6.23
C ASN A 189 33.62 39.26 5.31
N GLY A 190 33.43 39.32 3.99
CA GLY A 190 34.54 39.13 3.06
C GLY A 190 34.27 39.16 1.56
N LEU A 191 33.04 39.43 1.09
CA LEU A 191 32.78 39.69 -0.33
C LEU A 191 31.97 40.98 -0.47
N VAL A 192 32.68 42.09 -0.37
CA VAL A 192 32.35 43.37 -1.02
C VAL A 192 33.39 43.60 -2.10
#